data_AF-A0A7J2YAE1-F1
#
_entry.id   AF-A0A7J2YAE1-F1
#
_cell.length_a   1.000
_cell.length_b   1.000
_cell.length_c   1.000
_cell.angle_alpha   90.00
_cell.angle_beta   90.00
_cell.angle_gamma   90.00
#
_symmetry.space_group_name_H-M   'P 1'
#
loop_
_entity.id
_entity.type
_entity.pdbx_description
1 polymer ?
#
loop_
_entity_poly.entity_id
_entity_poly.type
_entity_poly.pdbx_seq_one_letter_code
_entity_poly.pdbx_strand_id
1 'polypeptide(L)'
;MSTVKLDSNRKMKVERLVASLLMSEGIKITLQETLGLMIDYSLENKDDFVKRLRALPPLEKDPAWKMLEKPDDWGIKDVSEKIDEYLYG
;
A
#
# COMPACT_ATOMS: atom_id res chain seq x y z
N MET A 1 0.01 -17.31 -4.00
CA MET A 1 -0.73 -16.17 -4.59
C MET A 1 -1.12 -15.27 -3.43
N SER A 2 -0.64 -14.03 -3.43
CA SER A 2 -0.87 -13.08 -2.34
C SER A 2 -1.53 -11.85 -2.93
N THR A 3 -2.60 -11.34 -2.30
CA THR A 3 -3.35 -10.18 -2.80
C THR A 3 -2.86 -8.92 -2.10
N VAL A 4 -2.42 -7.94 -2.87
CA VAL A 4 -2.04 -6.62 -2.37
C VAL A 4 -3.09 -5.62 -2.80
N LYS A 5 -3.62 -4.83 -1.84
CA LYS A 5 -4.53 -3.73 -2.16
C LYS A 5 -3.72 -2.58 -2.76
N LEU A 6 -4.11 -2.15 -3.95
CA LEU A 6 -3.53 -1.00 -4.64
C LEU A 6 -4.64 0.02 -4.88
N ASP A 7 -4.38 1.30 -4.65
CA ASP A 7 -5.33 2.33 -5.05
C ASP A 7 -5.46 2.41 -6.58
N SER A 8 -6.61 2.90 -7.03
CA SER A 8 -6.95 2.98 -8.45
C SER A 8 -5.98 3.85 -9.25
N ASN A 9 -5.43 4.91 -8.66
CA ASN A 9 -4.50 5.81 -9.34
C ASN A 9 -3.14 5.12 -9.57
N ARG A 10 -2.58 4.46 -8.54
CA ARG A 10 -1.35 3.67 -8.70
C ARG A 10 -1.55 2.54 -9.70
N LYS A 11 -2.68 1.83 -9.68
CA LYS A 11 -2.97 0.76 -10.63
C LYS A 11 -2.97 1.27 -12.07
N MET A 12 -3.67 2.38 -12.31
CA MET A 12 -3.75 3.01 -13.64
C MET A 12 -2.38 3.45 -14.16
N LYS A 13 -1.49 3.94 -13.29
CA LYS A 13 -0.13 4.33 -13.69
C LYS A 13 0.68 3.13 -14.18
N VAL A 14 0.60 1.99 -13.49
CA VAL A 14 1.31 0.78 -13.91
C VAL A 14 0.70 0.21 -15.19
N GLU A 15 -0.62 0.22 -15.33
CA GLU A 15 -1.30 -0.20 -16.58
C GLU A 15 -0.87 0.66 -17.77
N ARG A 16 -0.75 1.98 -17.58
CA ARG A 16 -0.22 2.88 -18.63
C ARG A 16 1.22 2.57 -18.98
N LEU A 17 2.07 2.24 -17.99
CA LEU A 17 3.44 1.83 -18.25
C LEU A 17 3.48 0.56 -19.12
N VAL A 18 2.71 -0.46 -18.75
CA VAL A 18 2.61 -1.71 -19.53
C VAL A 18 2.15 -1.44 -20.96
N ALA A 19 1.10 -0.63 -21.13
CA ALA A 19 0.61 -0.24 -22.44
C ALA A 19 1.69 0.52 -23.25
N SER A 20 2.41 1.43 -22.60
CA SER A 20 3.48 2.19 -23.27
C SER A 20 4.61 1.28 -23.75
N LEU A 21 5.07 0.34 -22.92
CA LEU A 21 6.11 -0.63 -23.27
C LEU A 21 5.69 -1.53 -24.44
N LEU A 22 4.42 -1.95 -24.46
CA LEU A 22 3.89 -2.72 -25.57
C LEU A 22 3.89 -1.91 -26.88
N MET A 23 3.53 -0.62 -26.83
CA MET A 23 3.46 0.23 -28.02
C MET A 23 4.82 0.70 -28.51
N SER A 24 5.74 1.05 -27.61
CA SER A 24 7.04 1.63 -27.97
C SER A 24 8.11 0.58 -28.23
N GLU A 25 8.10 -0.52 -27.48
CA GLU A 25 9.17 -1.53 -27.51
C GLU A 25 8.67 -2.92 -27.96
N GLY A 26 7.36 -3.09 -28.18
CA GLY A 26 6.78 -4.38 -28.55
C GLY A 26 6.81 -5.41 -27.42
N ILE A 27 7.12 -4.98 -26.19
CA ILE A 27 7.27 -5.87 -25.03
C ILE A 27 5.89 -6.19 -24.47
N LYS A 28 5.48 -7.46 -24.62
CA LYS A 28 4.25 -7.97 -24.01
C LYS A 28 4.55 -8.50 -22.62
N ILE A 29 4.25 -7.68 -21.61
CA ILE A 29 4.37 -8.03 -20.19
C ILE A 29 3.02 -7.83 -19.49
N THR A 30 2.72 -8.65 -18.49
CA THR A 30 1.51 -8.50 -17.68
C THR A 30 1.71 -7.50 -16.55
N LEU A 31 0.60 -6.99 -15.99
CA LEU A 31 0.61 -6.14 -14.80
C LEU A 31 1.30 -6.84 -13.61
N GLN A 32 1.04 -8.14 -13.45
CA GLN A 32 1.61 -8.93 -12.36
C GLN A 32 3.13 -9.08 -12.50
N GLU A 33 3.63 -9.40 -13.69
CA GLU A 33 5.07 -9.52 -13.95
C GLU A 33 5.77 -8.17 -13.77
N THR A 34 5.15 -7.10 -14.26
CA THR A 34 5.68 -5.73 -14.10
C THR A 34 5.79 -5.35 -12.62
N LEU A 35 4.76 -5.65 -11.82
CA LEU A 35 4.80 -5.43 -10.37
C LEU A 35 5.86 -6.30 -9.69
N GLY A 36 6.01 -7.55 -10.10
CA GLY A 36 7.06 -8.45 -9.61
C GLY A 36 8.45 -7.85 -9.82
N LEU A 37 8.76 -7.45 -11.05
CA LEU A 37 10.04 -6.81 -11.38
C LEU A 37 10.29 -5.51 -10.61
N MET A 38 9.26 -4.68 -10.42
CA MET A 38 9.39 -3.47 -9.62
C MET A 38 9.71 -3.75 -8.14
N ILE A 39 9.12 -4.82 -7.59
CA ILE A 39 9.40 -5.27 -6.22
C ILE A 39 10.83 -5.76 -6.13
N ASP A 40 11.23 -6.68 -7.01
CA ASP A 40 12.57 -7.26 -7.04
C ASP A 40 13.64 -6.17 -7.18
N TYR A 41 13.45 -5.24 -8.13
CA TYR A 41 14.34 -4.08 -8.31
C TYR A 41 14.43 -3.23 -7.05
N SER A 42 13.32 -3.01 -6.34
CA SER A 42 13.32 -2.23 -5.09
C SER A 42 14.05 -2.95 -3.96
N LEU A 43 13.99 -4.28 -3.92
CA LEU A 43 14.70 -5.10 -2.93
C LEU A 43 16.20 -5.16 -3.21
N GLU A 44 16.60 -5.21 -4.49
CA GLU A 44 18.01 -5.12 -4.92
C GLU A 44 18.60 -3.74 -4.62
N ASN A 45 17.80 -2.67 -4.79
CA ASN A 45 18.20 -1.28 -4.55
C ASN A 45 17.73 -0.77 -3.18
N LYS A 46 17.96 -1.58 -2.15
CA LYS A 46 17.42 -1.38 -0.79
C LYS A 46 17.73 -0.01 -0.19
N ASP A 47 18.94 0.52 -0.39
CA ASP A 47 19.34 1.79 0.22
C ASP A 47 18.52 2.98 -0.29
N ASP A 48 18.27 3.03 -1.59
CA ASP A 48 17.44 4.09 -2.18
C ASP A 48 15.96 3.91 -1.85
N PHE A 49 15.50 2.67 -1.73
CA PHE A 49 14.16 2.38 -1.24
C PHE A 49 13.97 2.84 0.22
N VAL A 50 14.93 2.57 1.10
CA VAL A 50 14.91 3.00 2.51
C VAL A 50 14.94 4.52 2.63
N LYS A 51 15.70 5.24 1.79
CA LYS A 51 15.66 6.71 1.77
C LYS A 51 14.26 7.25 1.47
N ARG A 52 13.55 6.65 0.51
CA ARG A 52 12.17 7.02 0.19
C ARG A 52 11.19 6.69 1.31
N LEU A 53 11.38 5.57 2.00
CA LEU A 53 10.58 5.22 3.18
C LEU A 53 10.78 6.21 4.33
N ARG A 54 12.00 6.69 4.56
CA ARG A 54 12.29 7.71 5.59
C ARG A 54 11.66 9.07 5.30
N ALA A 55 11.24 9.33 4.05
CA ALA A 55 10.48 10.53 3.69
C ALA A 55 8.98 10.43 4.02
N LEU A 56 8.48 9.23 4.34
CA LEU A 56 7.14 9.06 4.90
C LEU A 56 7.10 9.61 6.33
N PRO A 57 5.93 10.07 6.81
CA PRO A 57 5.81 10.54 8.18
C PRO A 57 6.30 9.45 9.15
N PRO A 58 7.14 9.82 10.14
CA PRO A 58 7.59 8.88 11.16
C PRO A 58 6.38 8.30 11.89
N LEU A 59 6.53 7.07 12.37
CA LEU A 59 5.47 6.30 13.03
C LEU A 59 4.79 7.09 14.16
N GLU A 60 5.55 7.88 14.92
CA GLU A 60 5.08 8.79 15.98
C GLU A 60 4.07 9.85 15.51
N LYS A 61 4.03 10.15 14.20
CA LYS A 61 3.09 11.08 13.57
C LYS A 61 1.93 10.36 12.88
N ASP A 62 1.96 9.03 12.80
CA ASP A 62 0.86 8.25 12.25
C ASP A 62 -0.37 8.39 13.19
N PRO A 63 -1.56 8.76 12.66
CA PRO A 63 -2.77 8.90 13.45
C PRO A 63 -3.13 7.63 14.24
N ALA A 64 -2.98 6.45 13.63
CA ALA A 64 -3.26 5.19 14.30
C ALA A 64 -2.25 4.93 15.43
N TRP A 65 -0.99 5.31 15.25
CA TRP A 65 0.02 5.22 16.31
C TRP A 65 -0.27 6.15 17.50
N LYS A 66 -0.70 7.39 17.23
CA LYS A 66 -1.11 8.33 18.29
C LYS A 66 -2.36 7.85 19.05
N MET A 67 -3.28 7.18 18.36
CA MET A 67 -4.46 6.58 18.98
C MET A 67 -4.13 5.37 19.86
N LEU A 68 -2.94 4.77 19.75
CA LEU A 68 -2.49 3.75 20.71
C LEU A 68 -2.02 4.35 22.03
N GLU A 69 -1.46 5.56 22.02
CA GLU A 69 -1.02 6.26 23.25
C GLU A 69 -2.19 6.89 24.01
N LYS A 70 -3.23 7.31 23.28
CA LYS A 70 -4.50 7.77 23.84
C LYS A 70 -5.64 7.08 23.10
N PRO A 71 -5.95 5.82 23.44
CA PRO A 71 -7.15 5.18 22.94
C PRO A 71 -8.35 5.99 23.42
N ASP A 72 -9.26 6.29 22.50
CA ASP A 72 -10.55 6.88 22.89
C ASP A 72 -11.26 5.87 23.79
N ASP A 73 -11.49 6.25 25.05
CA ASP A 73 -12.33 5.46 25.94
C ASP A 73 -13.78 5.66 25.49
N TRP A 74 -14.23 4.75 24.62
CA TRP A 74 -15.60 4.76 24.10
C TRP A 74 -16.63 4.43 25.21
N GLY A 75 -16.20 4.17 26.45
CA GLY A 75 -17.10 3.87 27.58
C GLY A 75 -17.81 2.53 27.44
N ILE A 76 -17.41 1.70 26.47
CA ILE A 76 -18.03 0.43 26.13
C ILE A 76 -17.05 -0.69 26.48
N LYS A 77 -17.48 -1.56 27.39
CA LYS A 77 -16.62 -2.58 28.02
C LYS A 77 -16.15 -3.68 27.07
N ASP A 78 -16.97 -3.99 26.06
CA ASP A 78 -16.65 -4.92 24.99
C ASP A 78 -17.67 -4.75 23.86
N VAL A 79 -17.19 -4.48 22.65
CA VAL A 79 -17.99 -4.42 21.41
C VAL A 79 -17.43 -5.34 20.35
N SER A 80 -16.51 -6.24 20.70
CA SER A 80 -15.80 -7.12 19.77
C SER A 80 -16.76 -7.90 18.86
N GLU A 81 -17.93 -8.29 19.37
CA GLU A 81 -18.96 -9.03 18.63
C GLU A 81 -19.83 -8.15 17.70
N LYS A 82 -19.81 -6.83 17.85
CA LYS A 82 -20.64 -5.87 17.10
C LYS A 82 -19.84 -4.83 16.31
N ILE A 83 -18.53 -5.01 16.19
CA ILE A 83 -17.63 -4.10 15.46
C ILE A 83 -18.17 -3.77 14.06
N ASP A 84 -18.74 -4.75 13.37
CA ASP A 84 -19.24 -4.57 12.01
C ASP A 84 -20.43 -3.58 11.91
N GLU A 85 -21.33 -3.52 12.89
CA GLU A 85 -22.45 -2.56 12.90
C GLU A 85 -21.98 -1.10 13.08
N TYR A 86 -20.91 -0.89 13.85
CA TYR A 86 -20.41 0.45 14.16
C TYR A 86 -19.46 0.99 13.09
N LEU A 87 -18.73 0.12 12.40
CA LEU A 87 -17.78 0.52 11.36
C LEU A 87 -18.39 0.54 9.95
N TYR A 88 -19.45 -0.24 9.70
CA TYR A 88 -20.02 -0.42 8.36
C TYR A 88 -21.53 -0.15 8.27
N GLY A 89 -22.09 0.62 9.21
CA GLY A 89 -23.49 1.04 9.18
C GLY A 89 -23.98 1.49 7.80
#